data_AF-Q2UN16-F1
#
_entry.id   AF-Q2UN16-F1
#
_cell.length_a   1.000
_cell.length_b   1.000
_cell.length_c   1.000
_cell.angle_alpha   90.00
_cell.angle_beta   90.00
_cell.angle_gamma   90.00
#
_symmetry.space_group_name_H-M   'P 1'
#
loop_
_entity.id
_entity.type
_entity.pdbx_description
1 polymer ?
#
loop_
_entity_poly.entity_id
_entity_poly.type
_entity_poly.pdbx_seq_one_letter_code
_entity_poly.pdbx_strand_id
1 'polypeptide(L)'
;MAAFQNLVRFAVGDRAHYRGLIEAVDGKYKVQRFDGTPFDGVVKTNEEHEVETLLSPIESTPNVIYIGLNYKAHAQESKLPVPTYPPVFTKPADALASPFEKIEIHPDAQPLLDYEGELTVVIGKDAKNVTEEEALDYVLGYTAGNGHSPRDISTLSVRTSAAQDQSTRDRESRFSAAGDKHWNGFARLPF
;
A
#
# COMPACT_ATOMS: atom_id res chain seq x y z
N MET A 1 -26.52 1.12 -2.80
CA MET A 1 -25.52 0.22 -3.41
C MET A 1 -24.23 1.01 -3.58
N ALA A 2 -23.07 0.39 -3.33
CA ALA A 2 -21.78 1.06 -3.56
C ALA A 2 -21.67 1.50 -5.03
N ALA A 3 -21.20 2.73 -5.27
CA ALA A 3 -21.14 3.32 -6.60
C ALA A 3 -20.11 2.59 -7.51
N PHE A 4 -19.13 1.92 -6.90
CA PHE A 4 -18.13 1.07 -7.54
C PHE A 4 -17.81 -0.15 -6.65
N GLN A 5 -17.12 -1.15 -7.20
CA GLN A 5 -16.61 -2.31 -6.44
C GLN A 5 -15.09 -2.26 -6.33
N ASN A 6 -14.40 -2.09 -7.46
CA ASN A 6 -12.94 -1.97 -7.53
C ASN A 6 -12.58 -0.61 -8.14
N LEU A 7 -11.77 0.17 -7.44
CA LEU A 7 -11.34 1.49 -7.88
C LEU A 7 -9.84 1.45 -8.20
N VAL A 8 -9.47 2.00 -9.36
CA VAL A 8 -8.06 2.21 -9.73
C VAL A 8 -7.83 3.65 -10.16
N ARG A 9 -6.60 4.12 -9.97
CA ARG A 9 -6.13 5.41 -10.51
C ARG A 9 -4.99 5.17 -11.50
N PHE A 10 -4.94 5.92 -12.59
CA PHE A 10 -3.82 5.96 -13.54
C PHE A 10 -3.67 7.36 -14.12
N ALA A 11 -2.58 7.62 -14.84
CA ALA A 11 -2.35 8.89 -15.55
C ALA A 11 -2.38 8.71 -17.07
N VAL A 12 -2.93 9.70 -17.77
CA VAL A 12 -2.81 9.88 -19.23
C VAL A 12 -2.28 11.30 -19.47
N GLY A 13 -1.03 11.40 -19.92
CA GLY A 13 -0.29 12.66 -19.88
C GLY A 13 -0.19 13.18 -18.44
N ASP A 14 -0.48 14.47 -18.23
CA ASP A 14 -0.41 15.10 -16.91
C ASP A 14 -1.69 14.97 -16.08
N ARG A 15 -2.67 14.16 -16.54
CA ARG A 15 -3.98 14.04 -15.88
C ARG A 15 -4.17 12.66 -15.27
N ALA A 16 -4.50 12.63 -13.99
CA ALA A 16 -4.90 11.41 -13.30
C ALA A 16 -6.40 11.13 -13.46
N HIS A 17 -6.75 9.85 -13.48
CA HIS A 17 -8.12 9.37 -13.70
C HIS A 17 -8.47 8.25 -12.74
N TYR A 18 -9.67 8.34 -12.14
CA TYR A 18 -10.28 7.27 -11.37
C TYR A 18 -11.21 6.43 -12.24
N ARG A 19 -11.09 5.10 -12.18
CA ARG A 19 -11.86 4.17 -13.00
C ARG A 19 -12.22 2.89 -12.25
N GLY A 20 -13.22 2.19 -12.76
CA GLY A 20 -13.60 0.88 -12.25
C GLY A 20 -12.70 -0.19 -12.83
N LEU A 21 -12.04 -1.00 -12.01
CA LEU A 21 -11.32 -2.17 -12.53
C LEU A 21 -12.32 -3.25 -12.92
N ILE A 22 -12.25 -3.68 -14.19
CA ILE A 22 -13.05 -4.79 -14.74
C ILE A 22 -12.24 -6.08 -14.61
N GLU A 23 -10.99 -6.06 -15.10
CA GLU A 23 -10.14 -7.23 -15.23
C GLU A 23 -8.67 -6.82 -15.17
N ALA A 24 -7.83 -7.68 -14.59
CA ALA A 24 -6.37 -7.53 -14.57
C ALA A 24 -5.73 -8.83 -15.06
N VAL A 25 -5.07 -8.79 -16.20
CA VAL A 25 -4.43 -9.95 -16.85
C VAL A 25 -3.04 -9.55 -17.31
N ASP A 26 -2.01 -10.30 -16.92
CA ASP A 26 -0.62 -10.13 -17.35
C ASP A 26 -0.09 -8.68 -17.26
N GLY A 27 -0.43 -7.97 -16.18
CA GLY A 27 0.00 -6.58 -15.95
C GLY A 27 -0.76 -5.53 -16.76
N LYS A 28 -1.80 -5.93 -17.50
CA LYS A 28 -2.75 -5.05 -18.18
C LYS A 28 -4.04 -4.98 -17.40
N TYR A 29 -4.59 -3.78 -17.32
CA TYR A 29 -5.81 -3.51 -16.56
C TYR A 29 -6.88 -2.99 -17.49
N LYS A 30 -7.97 -3.75 -17.60
CA LYS A 30 -9.17 -3.31 -18.29
C LYS A 30 -10.03 -2.50 -17.33
N VAL A 31 -10.32 -1.26 -17.70
CA VAL A 31 -10.95 -0.28 -16.80
C VAL A 31 -12.19 0.36 -17.43
N GLN A 32 -13.21 0.60 -16.60
CA GLN A 32 -14.46 1.26 -16.96
C GLN A 32 -14.42 2.74 -16.60
N ARG A 33 -14.83 3.60 -17.54
CA ARG A 33 -14.99 5.04 -17.30
C ARG A 33 -16.13 5.34 -16.35
N PHE A 34 -15.78 6.17 -15.36
CA PHE A 34 -16.70 6.80 -14.42
C PHE A 34 -16.78 8.30 -14.71
N ASP A 35 -17.98 8.85 -14.62
CA ASP A 35 -18.20 10.28 -14.46
C ASP A 35 -18.31 10.62 -12.98
N GLY A 36 -17.61 11.68 -12.53
CA GLY A 36 -17.52 12.08 -11.12
C GLY A 36 -16.25 11.62 -10.42
N THR A 37 -16.27 11.63 -9.08
CA THR A 37 -15.13 11.23 -8.22
C THR A 37 -15.57 10.15 -7.24
N PRO A 38 -14.64 9.30 -6.75
CA PRO A 38 -14.97 8.31 -5.72
C PRO A 38 -15.53 8.91 -4.42
N PHE A 39 -15.25 10.19 -4.16
CA PHE A 39 -15.61 10.89 -2.92
C PHE A 39 -16.95 11.62 -3.02
N ASP A 40 -17.29 12.13 -4.21
CA ASP A 40 -18.52 12.90 -4.45
C ASP A 40 -19.61 12.07 -5.16
N GLY A 41 -19.25 10.87 -5.62
CA GLY A 41 -20.13 9.94 -6.33
C GLY A 41 -19.68 9.70 -7.77
N VAL A 42 -19.89 8.47 -8.23
CA VAL A 42 -19.55 8.04 -9.59
C VAL A 42 -20.76 7.50 -10.34
N VAL A 43 -20.80 7.79 -11.64
CA VAL A 43 -21.74 7.17 -12.60
C VAL A 43 -20.94 6.34 -13.59
N LYS A 44 -21.28 5.05 -13.68
CA LYS A 44 -20.64 4.12 -14.62
C LYS A 44 -21.08 4.42 -16.04
N THR A 45 -20.12 4.39 -16.97
CA THR A 45 -20.38 4.53 -18.41
C THR A 45 -20.05 3.22 -19.13
N ASN A 46 -20.44 3.10 -20.40
CA ASN A 46 -20.11 1.94 -21.24
C ASN A 46 -18.73 2.06 -21.91
N GLU A 47 -17.97 3.10 -21.59
CA GLU A 47 -16.66 3.34 -22.17
C GLU A 47 -15.59 2.59 -21.36
N GLU A 48 -14.78 1.79 -22.06
CA GLU A 48 -13.74 0.93 -21.49
C GLU A 48 -12.38 1.26 -22.11
N HIS A 49 -11.32 1.12 -21.31
CA HIS A 49 -9.94 1.35 -21.74
C HIS A 49 -9.03 0.26 -21.19
N GLU A 50 -7.87 0.08 -21.82
CA GLU A 50 -6.78 -0.72 -21.28
C GLU A 50 -5.68 0.22 -20.78
N VAL A 51 -5.14 -0.06 -19.61
CA VAL A 51 -4.02 0.68 -19.02
C VAL A 51 -2.96 -0.29 -18.50
N GLU A 52 -1.71 0.12 -18.52
CA GLU A 52 -0.56 -0.72 -18.12
C GLU A 52 0.08 -0.25 -16.81
N THR A 53 -0.22 0.96 -16.36
CA THR A 53 0.36 1.54 -15.15
C THR A 53 -0.71 2.09 -14.26
N LEU A 54 -0.69 1.65 -13.00
CA LEU A 54 -1.56 2.16 -11.95
C LEU A 54 -0.77 3.11 -11.05
N LEU A 55 -1.47 4.11 -10.54
CA LEU A 55 -1.01 4.97 -9.46
C LEU A 55 -1.50 4.41 -8.12
N SER A 56 -1.06 5.01 -7.01
CA SER A 56 -1.70 4.85 -5.71
C SER A 56 -3.24 4.95 -5.84
N PRO A 57 -4.05 4.28 -5.01
CA PRO A 57 -5.51 4.40 -5.07
C PRO A 57 -6.04 5.76 -4.60
N ILE A 58 -5.24 6.57 -3.88
CA ILE A 58 -5.61 7.93 -3.43
C ILE A 58 -4.54 8.96 -3.80
N GLU A 59 -4.97 10.15 -4.20
CA GLU A 59 -4.06 11.16 -4.76
C GLU A 59 -3.10 11.67 -3.70
N SER A 60 -3.65 11.98 -2.54
CA SER A 60 -2.93 12.40 -1.36
C SER A 60 -3.74 12.05 -0.11
N THR A 61 -3.10 12.13 1.05
CA THR A 61 -3.74 12.04 2.36
C THR A 61 -3.04 13.00 3.29
N PRO A 62 -3.72 13.65 4.26
CA PRO A 62 -3.02 14.47 5.25
C PRO A 62 -2.12 13.62 6.16
N ASN A 63 -2.43 12.34 6.36
CA ASN A 63 -1.67 11.46 7.23
C ASN A 63 -1.88 9.97 6.88
N VAL A 64 -0.91 9.12 7.18
CA VAL A 64 -1.06 7.66 7.11
C VAL A 64 -0.95 7.12 8.53
N ILE A 65 -2.01 6.47 9.01
CA ILE A 65 -2.09 5.96 10.38
C ILE A 65 -1.85 4.44 10.36
N TYR A 66 -0.94 3.96 11.19
CA TYR A 66 -0.61 2.56 11.36
C TYR A 66 -1.00 2.08 12.75
N ILE A 67 -1.37 0.80 12.83
CA ILE A 67 -1.71 0.11 14.07
C ILE A 67 -0.69 -1.00 14.31
N GLY A 68 0.23 -0.76 15.23
CA GLY A 68 1.26 -1.74 15.58
C GLY A 68 0.69 -2.91 16.38
N LEU A 69 1.34 -4.06 16.29
CA LEU A 69 1.02 -5.27 17.09
C LEU A 69 -0.45 -5.71 16.99
N ASN A 70 -1.12 -5.40 15.87
CA ASN A 70 -2.53 -5.72 15.68
C ASN A 70 -2.80 -7.21 15.35
N TYR A 71 -1.74 -7.99 15.19
CA TYR A 71 -1.80 -9.44 15.00
C TYR A 71 -1.20 -10.14 16.22
N LYS A 72 -2.02 -10.93 16.91
CA LYS A 72 -1.61 -11.69 18.11
C LYS A 72 -0.39 -12.59 17.85
N ALA A 73 -0.33 -13.20 16.67
CA ALA A 73 0.81 -14.04 16.27
C ALA A 73 2.12 -13.24 16.18
N HIS A 74 2.08 -12.03 15.63
CA HIS A 74 3.26 -11.17 15.51
C HIS A 74 3.74 -10.65 16.89
N ALA A 75 2.82 -10.36 17.81
CA ALA A 75 3.16 -10.01 19.19
C ALA A 75 3.88 -11.17 19.90
N GLN A 76 3.45 -12.40 19.67
CA GLN A 76 4.09 -13.60 20.21
C GLN A 76 5.48 -13.85 19.62
N GLU A 77 5.64 -13.71 18.30
CA GLU A 77 6.93 -13.81 17.60
C GLU A 77 7.95 -12.80 18.17
N SER A 78 7.49 -11.55 18.34
CA SER A 78 8.31 -10.46 18.87
C SER A 78 8.55 -10.56 20.38
N LYS A 79 7.94 -11.53 21.08
CA LYS A 79 7.96 -11.70 22.55
C LYS A 79 7.51 -10.43 23.30
N LEU A 80 6.60 -9.67 22.71
CA LEU A 80 6.06 -8.44 23.28
C LEU A 80 4.73 -8.72 24.00
N PRO A 81 4.44 -8.02 25.10
CA PRO A 81 3.14 -8.12 25.74
C PRO A 81 2.03 -7.63 24.78
N VAL A 82 0.91 -8.33 24.75
CA VAL A 82 -0.27 -7.88 23.99
C VAL A 82 -0.79 -6.60 24.63
N PRO A 83 -0.81 -5.47 23.90
CA PRO A 83 -1.19 -4.21 24.50
C PRO A 83 -2.71 -4.14 24.72
N THR A 84 -3.14 -3.44 25.78
CA THR A 84 -4.57 -3.24 26.08
C THR A 84 -5.24 -2.28 25.09
N TYR A 85 -4.46 -1.36 24.53
CA TYR A 85 -4.86 -0.43 23.48
C TYR A 85 -3.88 -0.53 22.31
N PRO A 86 -4.37 -0.42 21.06
CA PRO A 86 -3.50 -0.49 19.89
C PRO A 86 -2.46 0.65 19.92
N PRO A 87 -1.15 0.35 19.78
CA PRO A 87 -0.16 1.38 19.56
C PRO A 87 -0.38 2.00 18.18
N VAL A 88 -0.61 3.31 18.16
CA VAL A 88 -0.85 4.08 16.95
C VAL A 88 0.39 4.89 16.62
N PHE A 89 0.83 4.83 15.36
CA PHE A 89 1.89 5.68 14.83
C PHE A 89 1.51 6.17 13.44
N THR A 90 2.27 7.16 12.94
CA THR A 90 1.93 7.86 11.71
C THR A 90 3.12 7.96 10.78
N LYS A 91 2.87 7.86 9.48
CA LYS A 91 3.83 8.19 8.43
C LYS A 91 3.40 9.46 7.69
N PRO A 92 4.35 10.27 7.20
CA PRO A 92 4.03 11.45 6.40
C PRO A 92 3.28 11.06 5.13
N ALA A 93 2.47 11.98 4.60
CA ALA A 93 1.74 11.83 3.34
C ALA A 93 2.64 11.37 2.17
N ASP A 94 3.87 11.90 2.12
CA ASP A 94 4.89 11.59 1.10
C ASP A 94 5.41 10.14 1.16
N ALA A 95 4.96 9.37 2.16
CA ALA A 95 5.18 7.93 2.20
C ALA A 95 4.29 7.17 1.20
N LEU A 96 3.23 7.75 0.65
CA LEU A 96 2.41 7.06 -0.36
C LEU A 96 3.23 6.73 -1.62
N ALA A 97 3.14 5.48 -2.08
CA ALA A 97 3.74 5.04 -3.33
C ALA A 97 2.72 4.30 -4.22
N SER A 98 2.98 4.34 -5.52
CA SER A 98 2.19 3.62 -6.51
C SER A 98 2.53 2.12 -6.53
N PRO A 99 1.62 1.26 -7.03
CA PRO A 99 1.93 -0.13 -7.27
C PRO A 99 3.19 -0.26 -8.13
N PHE A 100 4.12 -1.12 -7.69
CA PHE A 100 5.39 -1.39 -8.38
C PHE A 100 6.33 -0.19 -8.53
N GLU A 101 6.05 0.93 -7.86
CA GLU A 101 6.98 2.05 -7.77
C GLU A 101 8.25 1.61 -7.03
N LYS A 102 9.41 1.97 -7.59
CA LYS A 102 10.68 1.72 -6.93
C LYS A 102 10.80 2.63 -5.70
N ILE A 103 10.91 2.03 -4.52
CA ILE A 103 11.13 2.78 -3.30
C ILE A 103 12.64 2.95 -3.07
N GLU A 104 13.11 4.18 -3.09
CA GLU A 104 14.51 4.48 -2.74
C GLU A 104 14.69 4.40 -1.23
N ILE A 105 15.60 3.53 -0.80
CA ILE A 105 15.92 3.30 0.62
C ILE A 105 17.34 3.77 0.88
N HIS A 106 17.51 4.57 1.93
CA HIS A 106 18.84 4.99 2.36
C HIS A 106 19.75 3.77 2.61
N PRO A 107 20.99 3.74 2.09
CA PRO A 107 21.87 2.56 2.19
C PRO A 107 22.00 1.99 3.61
N ASP A 108 22.07 2.86 4.62
CA ASP A 108 22.19 2.43 6.03
C ASP A 108 20.94 1.72 6.57
N ALA A 109 19.77 1.95 5.96
CA ALA A 109 18.52 1.32 6.36
C ALA A 109 18.23 0.02 5.60
N GLN A 110 18.85 -0.20 4.44
CA GLN A 110 18.63 -1.39 3.61
C GLN A 110 18.87 -2.72 4.35
N PRO A 111 19.92 -2.88 5.20
CA PRO A 111 20.15 -4.14 5.92
C PRO A 111 19.11 -4.45 7.00
N LEU A 112 18.35 -3.44 7.42
CA LEU A 112 17.39 -3.52 8.53
C LEU A 112 15.94 -3.58 8.04
N LEU A 113 15.73 -3.45 6.74
CA LEU A 113 14.42 -3.34 6.12
C LEU A 113 13.65 -4.64 6.26
N ASP A 114 12.45 -4.56 6.83
CA ASP A 114 11.45 -5.62 6.76
C ASP A 114 10.22 -5.15 5.97
N TYR A 115 9.50 -6.13 5.43
CA TYR A 115 8.26 -5.90 4.69
C TYR A 115 7.07 -6.32 5.55
N GLU A 116 6.08 -5.45 5.67
CA GLU A 116 4.88 -5.71 6.47
C GLU A 116 3.65 -5.57 5.56
N GLY A 117 3.20 -6.70 5.00
CA GLY A 117 1.98 -6.73 4.19
C GLY A 117 0.75 -6.49 5.07
N GLU A 118 0.05 -5.38 4.86
CA GLU A 118 -1.05 -4.93 5.71
C GLU A 118 -2.34 -4.71 4.92
N LEU A 119 -3.47 -5.01 5.58
CA LEU A 119 -4.78 -4.51 5.14
C LEU A 119 -4.84 -3.01 5.41
N THR A 120 -4.93 -2.21 4.36
CA THR A 120 -5.04 -0.75 4.46
C THR A 120 -6.48 -0.30 4.25
N VAL A 121 -6.98 0.50 5.18
CA VAL A 121 -8.32 1.08 5.12
C VAL A 121 -8.23 2.49 4.54
N VAL A 122 -9.02 2.78 3.52
CA VAL A 122 -9.12 4.13 2.94
C VAL A 122 -10.35 4.81 3.50
N ILE A 123 -10.15 5.91 4.22
CA ILE A 123 -11.24 6.74 4.76
C ILE A 123 -11.75 7.67 3.65
N GLY A 124 -13.07 7.68 3.43
CA GLY A 124 -13.72 8.45 2.37
C GLY A 124 -14.40 9.74 2.84
N LYS A 125 -14.55 9.93 4.15
CA LYS A 125 -15.27 11.07 4.75
C LYS A 125 -14.60 11.49 6.05
N ASP A 126 -14.67 12.79 6.36
CA ASP A 126 -14.21 13.31 7.66
C ASP A 126 -14.95 12.62 8.80
N ALA A 127 -14.19 12.14 9.78
CA ALA A 127 -14.69 11.34 10.91
C ALA A 127 -14.16 11.90 12.23
N LYS A 128 -15.02 11.98 13.25
CA LYS A 128 -14.64 12.33 14.62
C LYS A 128 -15.59 11.69 15.61
N ASN A 129 -15.04 11.02 16.63
CA ASN A 129 -15.82 10.36 17.70
C ASN A 129 -16.88 9.38 17.15
N VAL A 130 -16.55 8.65 16.09
CA VAL A 130 -17.43 7.68 15.43
C VAL A 130 -17.55 6.42 16.29
N THR A 131 -18.77 5.87 16.42
CA THR A 131 -18.97 4.61 17.15
C THR A 131 -18.51 3.41 16.32
N GLU A 132 -18.37 2.24 16.94
CA GLU A 132 -17.96 1.03 16.21
C GLU A 132 -18.98 0.64 15.13
N GLU A 133 -20.27 0.81 15.43
CA GLU A 133 -21.37 0.46 14.52
C GLU A 133 -21.41 1.35 13.28
N GLU A 134 -21.01 2.62 13.41
CA GLU A 134 -21.00 3.61 12.33
C GLU A 134 -19.67 3.63 11.56
N ALA A 135 -18.62 2.98 12.08
CA ALA A 135 -17.25 3.12 11.56
C ALA A 135 -17.14 2.80 10.06
N LEU A 136 -17.86 1.78 9.59
CA LEU A 136 -17.80 1.34 8.19
C LEU A 136 -18.46 2.33 7.22
N ASP A 137 -19.32 3.24 7.68
CA ASP A 137 -19.97 4.25 6.83
C ASP A 137 -19.02 5.36 6.37
N TYR A 138 -17.85 5.45 7.02
CA TYR A 138 -16.77 6.39 6.69
C TYR A 138 -15.67 5.75 5.84
N VAL A 139 -15.69 4.43 5.65
CA VAL A 139 -14.71 3.71 4.84
C VAL A 139 -15.08 3.80 3.36
N LEU A 140 -14.18 4.34 2.54
CA LEU A 140 -14.30 4.33 1.08
C LEU A 140 -14.10 2.92 0.53
N GLY A 141 -13.10 2.22 1.08
CA GLY A 141 -12.74 0.88 0.67
C GLY A 141 -11.46 0.40 1.33
N TYR A 142 -10.98 -0.75 0.85
CA TYR A 142 -9.79 -1.41 1.36
C TYR A 142 -8.80 -1.62 0.24
N THR A 143 -7.52 -1.60 0.57
CA THR A 143 -6.42 -1.89 -0.35
C THR A 143 -5.32 -2.67 0.38
N ALA A 144 -4.40 -3.25 -0.38
CA ALA A 144 -3.15 -3.74 0.20
C ALA A 144 -2.26 -2.53 0.54
N GLY A 145 -1.46 -2.64 1.58
CA GLY A 145 -0.37 -1.71 1.89
C GLY A 145 0.87 -2.48 2.33
N ASN A 146 2.03 -1.85 2.25
CA ASN A 146 3.28 -2.42 2.73
C ASN A 146 3.98 -1.48 3.69
N GLY A 147 3.89 -1.76 4.99
CA GLY A 147 4.49 -1.02 6.10
C GLY A 147 6.00 -1.24 6.23
N HIS A 148 6.82 -0.75 5.30
CA HIS A 148 8.27 -0.89 5.44
C HIS A 148 8.77 -0.29 6.75
N SER A 149 9.46 -1.10 7.56
CA SER A 149 10.02 -0.71 8.85
C SER A 149 11.49 -1.16 8.94
N PRO A 150 12.45 -0.25 9.22
CA PRO A 150 13.78 -0.67 9.62
C PRO A 150 13.75 -1.06 11.10
N ARG A 151 14.00 -2.34 11.40
CA ARG A 151 13.77 -2.93 12.74
C ARG A 151 14.57 -2.30 13.89
N ASP A 152 15.65 -1.56 13.60
CA ASP A 152 16.51 -0.92 14.61
C ASP A 152 16.43 0.62 14.59
N ILE A 153 15.73 1.22 13.61
CA ILE A 153 15.62 2.66 13.46
C ILE A 153 14.13 3.01 13.35
N SER A 154 13.50 3.23 14.51
CA SER A 154 12.08 3.62 14.63
C SER A 154 11.72 4.97 13.98
N THR A 155 12.66 5.63 13.31
CA THR A 155 12.56 6.99 12.77
C THR A 155 12.64 7.10 11.25
N LEU A 156 12.93 6.03 10.50
CA LEU A 156 12.95 6.09 9.04
C LEU A 156 11.61 5.62 8.45
N SER A 157 10.77 6.58 8.05
CA SER A 157 9.55 6.30 7.31
C SER A 157 9.90 5.92 5.88
N VAL A 158 9.84 4.62 5.57
CA VAL A 158 9.93 4.14 4.20
C VAL A 158 8.54 4.17 3.55
N ARG A 159 8.50 4.58 2.27
CA ARG A 159 7.27 4.68 1.48
C ARG A 159 6.51 3.36 1.44
N THR A 160 5.20 3.41 1.35
CA THR A 160 4.29 2.28 1.42
C THR A 160 3.50 2.16 0.12
N SER A 161 3.58 1.00 -0.52
CA SER A 161 2.91 0.72 -1.79
C SER A 161 1.69 -0.17 -1.58
N ALA A 162 0.64 0.07 -2.34
CA ALA A 162 -0.43 -0.90 -2.53
C ALA A 162 -0.05 -1.90 -3.62
N ALA A 163 0.24 -3.15 -3.27
CA ALA A 163 0.40 -4.21 -4.27
C ALA A 163 -0.10 -5.55 -3.71
N GLN A 164 -0.95 -6.22 -4.49
CA GLN A 164 -1.18 -7.66 -4.35
C GLN A 164 -0.06 -8.37 -5.12
N ASP A 165 0.78 -9.12 -4.43
CA ASP A 165 1.69 -10.07 -5.07
C ASP A 165 1.33 -11.49 -4.61
N GLN A 166 0.99 -12.36 -5.57
CA GLN A 166 0.76 -13.79 -5.36
C GLN A 166 2.07 -14.61 -5.39
N SER A 167 3.22 -13.99 -5.71
CA SER A 167 4.50 -14.68 -5.92
C SER A 167 5.28 -14.98 -4.62
N THR A 168 4.87 -14.43 -3.48
CA THR A 168 5.58 -14.61 -2.19
C THR A 168 5.27 -15.93 -1.49
N ARG A 169 4.26 -16.69 -1.92
CA ARG A 169 3.91 -18.00 -1.31
C ARG A 169 4.98 -19.08 -1.45
N ASP A 170 5.90 -18.97 -2.41
CA ASP A 170 6.87 -20.04 -2.70
C ASP A 170 8.24 -19.87 -2.04
N ARG A 171 8.48 -18.80 -1.26
CA ARG A 171 9.78 -18.55 -0.62
C ARG A 171 9.86 -18.82 0.89
N GLU A 172 8.76 -19.19 1.54
CA GLU A 172 8.76 -19.46 2.99
C GLU A 172 9.42 -20.80 3.40
N SER A 173 9.85 -21.65 2.45
CA SER A 173 10.37 -22.99 2.76
C SER A 173 11.90 -23.15 2.73
N ARG A 174 12.67 -22.13 2.38
CA ARG A 174 14.14 -22.23 2.34
C ARG A 174 14.79 -20.92 2.71
N PHE A 175 15.21 -20.74 3.96
CA PHE A 175 16.50 -20.14 4.32
C PHE A 175 16.85 -20.50 5.76
N SER A 176 17.18 -21.77 5.95
CA SER A 176 18.16 -22.21 6.93
C SER A 176 19.50 -22.32 6.20
N ALA A 177 20.55 -21.77 6.82
CA ALA A 177 21.96 -21.89 6.46
C ALA A 177 22.48 -21.12 5.22
N ALA A 178 23.41 -20.21 5.53
CA ALA A 178 24.68 -19.92 4.83
C ALA A 178 24.69 -19.54 3.33
N GLY A 179 25.39 -18.43 3.07
CA GLY A 179 26.37 -18.37 1.99
C GLY A 179 25.88 -17.80 0.66
N ASP A 180 26.70 -16.87 0.16
CA ASP A 180 26.86 -16.51 -1.25
C ASP A 180 25.90 -15.49 -1.87
N LYS A 181 26.26 -14.24 -1.56
CA LYS A 181 26.31 -13.10 -2.48
C LYS A 181 27.08 -13.45 -3.76
N HIS A 182 26.60 -13.08 -4.95
CA HIS A 182 27.35 -12.63 -6.17
C HIS A 182 26.31 -12.06 -7.16
N TRP A 183 26.28 -10.79 -7.63
CA TRP A 183 27.20 -9.83 -8.29
C TRP A 183 27.29 -9.97 -9.83
N ASN A 184 27.11 -8.84 -10.55
CA ASN A 184 27.61 -8.49 -11.90
C ASN A 184 27.02 -7.11 -12.29
N GLY A 185 27.72 -5.99 -12.50
CA GLY A 185 29.11 -5.60 -12.27
C GLY A 185 29.35 -4.15 -12.76
N PHE A 186 30.36 -3.49 -12.18
CA PHE A 186 31.13 -2.29 -12.57
C PHE A 186 30.36 -1.04 -13.10
N ALA A 187 30.52 0.16 -12.54
CA ALA A 187 31.77 0.92 -12.53
C ALA A 187 31.81 2.04 -11.47
N ARG A 188 32.98 2.67 -11.37
CA ARG A 188 33.60 3.41 -10.26
C ARG A 188 33.47 4.94 -10.40
N LEU A 189 33.42 5.63 -9.25
CA LEU A 189 33.94 7.00 -8.92
C LEU A 189 33.14 8.25 -9.39
N PRO A 190 33.53 9.47 -8.96
CA PRO A 190 33.42 10.14 -7.63
C PRO A 190 32.65 11.49 -7.79
N PHE A 191 32.22 12.28 -6.80
CA PHE A 191 32.82 12.83 -5.57
C PHE A 191 31.72 13.07 -4.53
#